data_AF-A0A326GAF1-F1
#
_entry.id   AF-A0A326GAF1-F1
#
_cell.length_a   1.000
_cell.length_b   1.000
_cell.length_c   1.000
_cell.angle_alpha   90.00
_cell.angle_beta   90.00
_cell.angle_gamma   90.00
#
_symmetry.space_group_name_H-M   'P 1'
#
loop_
_entity.id
_entity.type
_entity.pdbx_description
1 polymer ?
#
loop_
_entity_poly.entity_id
_entity_poly.type
_entity_poly.pdbx_seq_one_letter_code
_entity_poly.pdbx_strand_id
1 'polypeptide(L)'
;MKIAFIGLGNMGGGMAANLVKAGHNVCAFDLNEEARKKADDAGCTTFIQPEWAVEDAEAVVTMLPNGEIVKSVYEGSVFGNAPAGAVLIDCSTIDVATAKETSAKADAAGYDMVDAPVSGGIAAANGGTLTFMVGGTEKAFKRAEKVLDPMGKAVIHAGDAGAGQTAKICNNMLLAVTMIGTGEALKMADKLGLDPQKFYEISSQSTGYCWPLNDYT
;
A
#
# COMPACT_ATOMS: atom_id res chain seq x y z
N MET A 1 -8.14 -8.01 -15.90
CA MET A 1 -6.94 -7.33 -16.43
C MET A 1 -5.71 -8.18 -16.12
N LYS A 2 -4.64 -8.08 -16.92
CA LYS A 2 -3.30 -8.60 -16.59
C LYS A 2 -2.56 -7.55 -15.76
N ILE A 3 -2.22 -7.88 -14.52
CA ILE A 3 -1.61 -6.97 -13.55
C ILE A 3 -0.27 -7.53 -13.12
N ALA A 4 0.80 -6.75 -13.25
CA ALA A 4 2.08 -7.07 -12.62
C ALA A 4 2.05 -6.62 -11.16
N PHE A 5 2.51 -7.47 -10.24
CA PHE A 5 2.64 -7.16 -8.82
C PHE A 5 4.07 -7.41 -8.35
N ILE A 6 4.79 -6.34 -7.99
CA ILE A 6 6.19 -6.38 -7.59
C ILE A 6 6.29 -6.07 -6.09
N GLY A 7 6.77 -7.04 -5.32
CA GLY A 7 6.84 -6.99 -3.86
C GLY A 7 5.70 -7.77 -3.22
N LEU A 8 6.00 -8.94 -2.68
CA LEU A 8 5.07 -9.94 -2.15
C LEU A 8 5.28 -10.18 -0.65
N GLY A 9 5.88 -9.20 0.04
CA GLY A 9 6.05 -9.23 1.50
C GLY A 9 4.71 -9.15 2.26
N ASN A 10 4.79 -8.78 3.54
CA ASN A 10 3.66 -8.80 4.49
C ASN A 10 2.37 -8.14 3.98
N MET A 11 2.49 -7.06 3.21
CA MET A 11 1.34 -6.36 2.63
C MET A 11 1.03 -6.87 1.21
N GLY A 12 2.05 -6.98 0.37
CA GLY A 12 1.90 -7.25 -1.06
C GLY A 12 1.31 -8.61 -1.39
N GLY A 13 1.64 -9.66 -0.63
CA GLY A 13 1.10 -11.00 -0.88
C GLY A 13 -0.43 -11.07 -0.74
N GLY A 14 -0.98 -10.46 0.32
CA GLY A 14 -2.43 -10.40 0.53
C GLY A 14 -3.14 -9.54 -0.52
N MET A 15 -2.53 -8.43 -0.93
CA MET A 15 -3.02 -7.55 -1.98
C MET A 15 -3.10 -8.28 -3.33
N ALA A 16 -2.02 -8.95 -3.74
CA ALA A 16 -1.97 -9.74 -4.97
C ALA A 16 -3.05 -10.83 -4.99
N ALA A 17 -3.22 -11.55 -3.87
CA ALA A 17 -4.26 -12.57 -3.73
C ALA A 17 -5.68 -12.00 -3.89
N ASN A 18 -5.95 -10.77 -3.45
CA ASN A 18 -7.26 -10.14 -3.62
C ASN A 18 -7.54 -9.74 -5.07
N LEU A 19 -6.52 -9.33 -5.83
CA LEU A 19 -6.65 -9.14 -7.27
C LEU A 19 -6.97 -10.44 -8.00
N VAL A 20 -6.34 -11.56 -7.62
CA VAL A 20 -6.68 -12.89 -8.16
C VAL A 20 -8.13 -13.25 -7.86
N LYS A 21 -8.59 -13.10 -6.61
CA LYS A 21 -9.98 -13.37 -6.21
C LYS A 21 -11.00 -12.54 -6.99
N ALA A 22 -10.63 -11.32 -7.38
CA ALA A 22 -11.45 -10.45 -8.22
C ALA A 22 -11.41 -10.80 -9.71
N GLY A 23 -10.73 -11.89 -10.09
CA GLY A 23 -10.69 -12.40 -11.46
C GLY A 23 -9.62 -11.77 -12.35
N HIS A 24 -8.65 -11.05 -11.77
CA HIS A 24 -7.51 -10.55 -12.52
C HIS A 24 -6.44 -11.64 -12.72
N ASN A 25 -5.71 -11.55 -13.82
CA ASN A 25 -4.52 -12.36 -14.04
C ASN A 25 -3.32 -11.61 -13.42
N VAL A 26 -2.77 -12.14 -12.33
CA VAL A 26 -1.71 -11.47 -11.58
C VAL A 26 -0.35 -12.12 -11.88
N CYS A 27 0.55 -11.35 -12.49
CA CYS A 27 1.94 -11.70 -12.75
C CYS A 27 2.81 -11.16 -11.61
N ALA A 28 3.29 -12.02 -10.73
CA ALA A 28 3.87 -11.63 -9.45
C ALA A 28 5.39 -11.84 -9.41
N PHE A 29 6.11 -10.91 -8.79
CA PHE A 29 7.55 -11.01 -8.55
C PHE A 29 7.93 -10.54 -7.14
N ASP A 30 8.86 -11.25 -6.52
CA ASP A 30 9.60 -10.83 -5.32
C ASP A 30 10.99 -11.48 -5.35
N LEU A 31 11.97 -10.92 -4.65
CA LEU A 31 13.30 -11.54 -4.47
C LEU A 31 13.23 -12.81 -3.61
N ASN A 32 12.31 -12.84 -2.64
CA ASN A 32 12.11 -13.93 -1.71
C ASN A 32 11.31 -15.08 -2.36
N GLU A 33 11.92 -16.26 -2.43
CA GLU A 33 11.33 -17.46 -3.02
C GLU A 33 10.07 -17.95 -2.28
N GLU A 34 10.07 -17.87 -0.95
CA GLU A 34 8.91 -18.25 -0.13
C GLU A 34 7.72 -17.32 -0.38
N ALA A 35 7.98 -16.02 -0.55
CA ALA A 35 6.96 -15.03 -0.89
C ALA A 35 6.36 -15.30 -2.27
N ARG A 36 7.20 -15.64 -3.27
CA ARG A 36 6.72 -16.10 -4.58
C ARG A 36 5.88 -17.37 -4.44
N LYS A 37 6.37 -18.39 -3.72
CA LYS A 37 5.61 -19.62 -3.52
C LYS A 37 4.23 -19.38 -2.91
N LYS A 38 4.13 -18.52 -1.89
CA LYS A 38 2.84 -18.15 -1.29
C LYS A 38 1.91 -17.44 -2.27
N ALA A 39 2.44 -16.60 -3.16
CA ALA A 39 1.65 -15.94 -4.19
C ALA A 39 1.17 -16.94 -5.28
N ASP A 40 2.02 -17.89 -5.65
CA ASP A 40 1.67 -19.00 -6.56
C ASP A 40 0.56 -19.88 -5.98
N ASP A 41 0.69 -20.29 -4.71
CA ASP A 41 -0.34 -21.02 -3.97
C ASP A 41 -1.67 -20.22 -3.86
N ALA A 42 -1.60 -18.88 -3.96
CA ALA A 42 -2.75 -17.97 -3.98
C ALA A 42 -3.30 -17.67 -5.40
N GLY A 43 -2.74 -18.30 -6.44
CA GLY A 43 -3.20 -18.21 -7.83
C GLY A 43 -2.55 -17.12 -8.69
N CYS A 44 -1.46 -16.51 -8.23
CA CYS A 44 -0.64 -15.65 -9.07
C CYS A 44 0.25 -16.48 -10.01
N THR A 45 0.56 -15.99 -11.20
CA THR A 45 1.66 -16.51 -12.00
C THR A 45 2.96 -15.86 -11.55
N THR A 46 3.92 -16.61 -11.05
CA THR A 46 5.15 -16.04 -10.47
C THR A 46 6.35 -16.04 -11.42
N PHE A 47 7.19 -15.02 -11.31
CA PHE A 47 8.39 -14.84 -12.12
C PHE A 47 9.63 -14.66 -11.24
N ILE A 48 10.81 -14.96 -11.80
CA ILE A 48 12.11 -14.79 -11.13
C ILE A 48 12.87 -13.54 -11.60
N GLN A 49 12.29 -12.78 -12.53
CA GLN A 49 12.79 -11.47 -12.97
C GLN A 49 11.59 -10.51 -13.07
N PRO A 50 11.72 -9.27 -12.57
CA PRO A 50 10.62 -8.31 -12.58
C PRO A 50 10.22 -7.88 -14.01
N GLU A 51 11.16 -7.86 -14.97
CA GLU A 51 10.91 -7.52 -16.37
C GLU A 51 9.92 -8.49 -17.03
N TRP A 52 9.98 -9.77 -16.66
CA TRP A 52 9.07 -10.79 -17.18
C TRP A 52 7.66 -10.66 -16.62
N ALA A 53 7.52 -10.14 -15.39
CA ALA A 53 6.21 -9.89 -14.80
C ALA A 53 5.47 -8.75 -15.51
N VAL A 54 6.18 -7.79 -16.12
CA VAL A 54 5.59 -6.59 -16.71
C VAL A 54 5.33 -6.63 -18.22
N GLU A 55 5.85 -7.64 -18.94
CA GLU A 55 5.92 -7.69 -20.42
C GLU A 55 4.60 -7.41 -21.16
N ASP A 56 3.44 -7.81 -20.62
CA ASP A 56 2.11 -7.43 -21.15
C ASP A 56 1.16 -6.88 -20.07
N ALA A 57 1.71 -6.25 -19.05
CA ALA A 57 0.90 -5.74 -17.95
C ALA A 57 0.03 -4.55 -18.41
N GLU A 58 -1.27 -4.58 -18.10
CA GLU A 58 -2.17 -3.44 -18.23
C GLU A 58 -2.03 -2.47 -17.04
N ALA A 59 -1.53 -2.98 -15.91
CA ALA A 59 -1.19 -2.23 -14.73
C ALA A 59 0.01 -2.84 -13.99
N VAL A 60 0.83 -2.02 -13.38
CA VAL A 60 1.96 -2.44 -12.53
C VAL A 60 1.74 -1.89 -11.13
N VAL A 61 1.69 -2.77 -10.14
CA VAL A 61 1.58 -2.42 -8.72
C VAL A 61 2.90 -2.73 -8.03
N THR A 62 3.46 -1.75 -7.32
CA THR A 62 4.64 -1.94 -6.45
C THR A 62 4.26 -1.82 -4.98
N MET A 63 4.77 -2.71 -4.15
CA MET A 63 4.65 -2.65 -2.68
C MET A 63 6.00 -3.01 -2.05
N LEU A 64 6.86 -1.98 -1.90
CA LEU A 64 8.29 -2.13 -1.67
C LEU A 64 8.74 -1.46 -0.35
N PRO A 65 9.91 -1.85 0.20
CA PRO A 65 10.33 -1.40 1.52
C PRO A 65 10.69 0.09 1.64
N ASN A 66 11.19 0.72 0.58
CA ASN A 66 11.64 2.11 0.61
C ASN A 66 11.72 2.74 -0.80
N GLY A 67 11.95 4.07 -0.83
CA GLY A 67 12.00 4.86 -2.06
C GLY A 67 13.15 4.54 -3.00
N GLU A 68 14.31 4.13 -2.48
CA GLU A 68 15.45 3.73 -3.32
C GLU A 68 15.14 2.47 -4.13
N ILE A 69 14.50 1.48 -3.50
CA ILE A 69 14.06 0.26 -4.18
C ILE A 69 12.95 0.57 -5.19
N VAL A 70 12.00 1.45 -4.84
CA VAL A 70 10.96 1.91 -5.79
C VAL A 70 11.59 2.52 -7.04
N LYS A 71 12.52 3.48 -6.89
CA LYS A 71 13.23 4.09 -8.03
C LYS A 71 13.96 3.04 -8.87
N SER A 72 14.72 2.17 -8.22
CA SER A 72 15.48 1.10 -8.88
C SER A 72 14.58 0.17 -9.71
N VAL A 73 13.45 -0.27 -9.15
CA VAL A 73 12.50 -1.13 -9.86
C VAL A 73 11.87 -0.41 -11.05
N TYR A 74 11.39 0.82 -10.86
CA TYR A 74 10.75 1.55 -11.95
C TYR A 74 11.73 1.85 -13.09
N GLU A 75 12.93 2.35 -12.78
CA GLU A 75 13.94 2.73 -13.76
C GLU A 75 14.63 1.52 -14.42
N GLY A 76 14.86 0.45 -13.66
CA GLY A 76 15.60 -0.72 -14.13
C GLY A 76 14.73 -1.78 -14.81
N SER A 77 13.48 -1.93 -14.34
CA SER A 77 12.68 -3.11 -14.67
C SER A 77 11.30 -2.79 -15.23
N VAL A 78 10.74 -1.61 -14.98
CA VAL A 78 9.39 -1.25 -15.46
C VAL A 78 9.43 -0.37 -16.70
N PHE A 79 10.13 0.77 -16.65
CA PHE A 79 10.19 1.70 -17.77
C PHE A 79 10.84 1.04 -19.00
N GLY A 80 10.12 1.04 -20.12
CA GLY A 80 10.58 0.42 -21.37
C GLY A 80 10.32 -1.09 -21.48
N ASN A 81 10.04 -1.79 -20.38
CA ASN A 81 9.65 -3.20 -20.40
C ASN A 81 8.12 -3.38 -20.27
N ALA A 82 7.46 -2.54 -19.48
CA ALA A 82 6.00 -2.52 -19.40
C ALA A 82 5.40 -1.83 -20.64
N PRO A 83 4.23 -2.29 -21.15
CA PRO A 83 3.54 -1.62 -22.25
C PRO A 83 3.27 -0.14 -21.94
N ALA A 84 3.49 0.77 -22.90
CA ALA A 84 3.25 2.22 -22.71
C ALA A 84 1.81 2.56 -22.28
N GLY A 85 0.86 1.66 -22.57
CA GLY A 85 -0.52 1.75 -22.12
C GLY A 85 -0.75 1.32 -20.67
N ALA A 86 0.26 0.87 -19.92
CA ALA A 86 0.11 0.44 -18.53
C ALA A 86 -0.15 1.63 -17.58
N VAL A 87 -0.91 1.41 -16.52
CA VAL A 87 -0.96 2.35 -15.37
C VAL A 87 0.00 1.87 -14.29
N LEU A 88 0.81 2.79 -13.76
CA LEU A 88 1.80 2.51 -12.73
C LEU A 88 1.28 2.96 -11.36
N ILE A 89 1.37 2.09 -10.36
CA ILE A 89 0.73 2.29 -9.05
C ILE A 89 1.73 1.92 -7.96
N ASP A 90 2.34 2.92 -7.33
CA ASP A 90 3.21 2.68 -6.18
C ASP A 90 2.44 2.71 -4.87
N CYS A 91 2.20 1.55 -4.28
CA CYS A 91 1.52 1.41 -2.99
C CYS A 91 2.48 1.45 -1.78
N SER A 92 3.79 1.63 -2.03
CA SER A 92 4.81 1.71 -0.99
C SER A 92 4.60 2.94 -0.10
N THR A 93 5.10 2.91 1.14
CA THR A 93 5.24 4.12 1.95
C THR A 93 6.67 4.64 1.79
N ILE A 94 6.82 5.80 1.14
CA ILE A 94 8.10 6.40 0.77
C ILE A 94 8.08 7.91 1.04
N ASP A 95 9.21 8.60 0.90
CA ASP A 95 9.23 10.05 1.03
C ASP A 95 8.55 10.74 -0.17
N VAL A 96 8.00 11.94 0.09
CA VAL A 96 7.24 12.71 -0.90
C VAL A 96 8.10 13.12 -2.10
N ALA A 97 9.40 13.38 -1.88
CA ALA A 97 10.28 13.81 -2.96
C ALA A 97 10.53 12.66 -3.94
N THR A 98 10.78 11.46 -3.43
CA THR A 98 10.91 10.23 -4.23
C THR A 98 9.63 9.94 -5.02
N ALA A 99 8.44 10.03 -4.40
CA ALA A 99 7.18 9.80 -5.13
C ALA A 99 6.98 10.78 -6.29
N LYS A 100 7.27 12.06 -6.08
CA LYS A 100 7.20 13.10 -7.13
C LYS A 100 8.24 12.88 -8.23
N GLU A 101 9.47 12.55 -7.86
CA GLU A 101 10.54 12.27 -8.82
C GLU A 101 10.21 11.07 -9.71
N THR A 102 9.78 9.95 -9.11
CA THR A 102 9.42 8.74 -9.86
C THR A 102 8.21 8.99 -10.77
N SER A 103 7.20 9.74 -10.30
CA SER A 103 6.05 10.12 -11.13
C SER A 103 6.47 10.97 -12.33
N ALA A 104 7.35 11.96 -12.13
CA ALA A 104 7.86 12.78 -13.24
C ALA A 104 8.67 11.96 -14.26
N LYS A 105 9.44 10.96 -13.81
CA LYS A 105 10.15 10.02 -14.70
C LYS A 105 9.19 9.11 -15.45
N ALA A 106 8.14 8.63 -14.80
CA ALA A 106 7.09 7.84 -15.45
C ALA A 106 6.37 8.65 -16.54
N ASP A 107 6.00 9.91 -16.25
CA ASP A 107 5.40 10.81 -17.22
C ASP A 107 6.33 11.04 -18.42
N ALA A 108 7.63 11.28 -18.17
CA ALA A 108 8.64 11.44 -19.22
C ALA A 108 8.83 10.18 -20.08
N ALA A 109 8.61 9.00 -19.48
CA ALA A 109 8.62 7.71 -20.18
C ALA A 109 7.25 7.36 -20.82
N GLY A 110 6.24 8.23 -20.69
CA GLY A 110 4.94 8.10 -21.35
C GLY A 110 3.89 7.28 -20.58
N TYR A 111 4.09 7.03 -19.29
CA TYR A 111 3.15 6.29 -18.45
C TYR A 111 2.28 7.21 -17.60
N ASP A 112 1.05 6.79 -17.31
CA ASP A 112 0.27 7.39 -16.23
C ASP A 112 0.69 6.71 -14.91
N MET A 113 1.08 7.49 -13.90
CA MET A 113 1.48 6.97 -12.58
C MET A 113 0.71 7.62 -11.42
N VAL A 114 0.51 6.83 -10.36
CA VAL A 114 0.02 7.32 -9.06
C VAL A 114 0.89 6.81 -7.90
N ASP A 115 1.03 7.62 -6.85
CA ASP A 115 1.44 7.17 -5.52
C ASP A 115 0.19 6.84 -4.69
N ALA A 116 0.04 5.60 -4.27
CA ALA A 116 -1.16 5.06 -3.61
C ALA A 116 -0.85 4.35 -2.28
N PRO A 117 -0.12 4.96 -1.33
CA PRO A 117 0.15 4.34 -0.04
C PRO A 117 -1.13 3.94 0.70
N VAL A 118 -0.99 2.92 1.56
CA VAL A 118 -2.13 2.21 2.15
C VAL A 118 -2.21 2.35 3.67
N SER A 119 -3.41 2.18 4.23
CA SER A 119 -3.66 2.05 5.67
C SER A 119 -4.60 0.87 5.98
N GLY A 120 -4.43 0.25 7.15
CA GLY A 120 -5.22 -0.91 7.61
C GLY A 120 -4.40 -2.14 8.01
N GLY A 121 -3.09 -2.15 7.71
CA GLY A 121 -2.19 -3.24 8.12
C GLY A 121 -2.44 -4.57 7.39
N ILE A 122 -1.79 -5.63 7.87
CA ILE A 122 -1.76 -6.95 7.21
C ILE A 122 -3.16 -7.57 7.15
N ALA A 123 -3.95 -7.41 8.21
CA ALA A 123 -5.33 -7.91 8.26
C ALA A 123 -6.18 -7.30 7.13
N ALA A 124 -6.09 -5.99 6.93
CA ALA A 124 -6.82 -5.32 5.85
C ALA A 124 -6.26 -5.68 4.46
N ALA A 125 -4.94 -5.85 4.33
CA ALA A 125 -4.30 -6.28 3.08
C ALA A 125 -4.78 -7.68 2.65
N ASN A 126 -4.90 -8.62 3.60
CA ASN A 126 -5.44 -9.95 3.34
C ASN A 126 -6.95 -9.93 3.09
N GLY A 127 -7.67 -9.06 3.80
CA GLY A 127 -9.13 -8.97 3.72
C GLY A 127 -9.68 -8.12 2.57
N GLY A 128 -8.84 -7.42 1.81
CA GLY A 128 -9.30 -6.53 0.73
C GLY A 128 -10.01 -5.28 1.26
N THR A 129 -9.60 -4.79 2.43
CA THR A 129 -10.28 -3.68 3.14
C THR A 129 -9.34 -2.52 3.45
N LEU A 130 -8.28 -2.36 2.65
CA LEU A 130 -7.34 -1.25 2.78
C LEU A 130 -8.01 0.10 2.47
N THR A 131 -7.45 1.15 3.05
CA THR A 131 -7.67 2.52 2.56
C THR A 131 -6.48 2.92 1.71
N PHE A 132 -6.72 3.28 0.44
CA PHE A 132 -5.71 3.82 -0.47
C PHE A 132 -5.80 5.36 -0.49
N MET A 133 -4.65 6.02 -0.33
CA MET A 133 -4.50 7.48 -0.40
C MET A 133 -3.75 7.78 -1.69
N VAL A 134 -4.44 8.26 -2.72
CA VAL A 134 -3.91 8.27 -4.10
C VAL A 134 -3.54 9.67 -4.55
N GLY A 135 -2.26 9.92 -4.77
CA GLY A 135 -1.74 11.11 -5.45
C GLY A 135 -1.49 10.84 -6.94
N GLY A 136 -1.82 11.80 -7.79
CA GLY A 136 -1.62 11.73 -9.24
C GLY A 136 -2.68 12.51 -10.00
N THR A 137 -2.57 12.57 -11.33
CA THR A 137 -3.59 13.25 -12.13
C THR A 137 -4.95 12.54 -12.03
N GLU A 138 -6.05 13.28 -12.21
CA GLU A 138 -7.41 12.70 -12.27
C GLU A 138 -7.53 11.54 -13.29
N LYS A 139 -6.82 11.66 -14.41
CA LYS A 139 -6.76 10.61 -15.45
C LYS A 139 -6.08 9.35 -14.91
N ALA A 140 -4.90 9.50 -14.28
CA ALA A 140 -4.16 8.37 -13.71
C ALA A 140 -4.95 7.73 -12.56
N PHE A 141 -5.58 8.53 -11.70
CA PHE A 141 -6.43 8.08 -10.60
C PHE A 141 -7.56 7.16 -11.09
N LYS A 142 -8.37 7.59 -12.07
CA LYS A 142 -9.47 6.77 -12.61
C LYS A 142 -9.05 5.44 -13.22
N ARG A 143 -7.81 5.36 -13.69
CA ARG A 143 -7.23 4.11 -14.21
C ARG A 143 -6.76 3.21 -13.07
N ALA A 144 -6.10 3.80 -12.08
CA ALA A 144 -5.61 3.11 -10.89
C ALA A 144 -6.75 2.59 -10.01
N GLU A 145 -7.85 3.36 -9.85
CA GLU A 145 -9.02 3.00 -9.03
C GLU A 145 -9.57 1.62 -9.41
N LYS A 146 -9.68 1.30 -10.70
CA LYS A 146 -10.12 -0.02 -11.19
C LYS A 146 -9.25 -1.18 -10.73
N VAL A 147 -7.98 -0.92 -10.44
CA VAL A 147 -7.01 -1.89 -9.92
C VAL A 147 -7.03 -1.90 -8.39
N LEU A 148 -7.23 -0.74 -7.76
CA LEU A 148 -7.18 -0.59 -6.30
C LEU A 148 -8.46 -1.05 -5.59
N ASP A 149 -9.62 -0.86 -6.22
CA ASP A 149 -10.94 -1.15 -5.65
C ASP A 149 -11.07 -2.59 -5.10
N PRO A 150 -10.61 -3.66 -5.78
CA PRO A 150 -10.72 -5.02 -5.25
C PRO A 150 -9.87 -5.28 -4.00
N MET A 151 -8.88 -4.44 -3.71
CA MET A 151 -8.00 -4.56 -2.56
C MET A 151 -8.41 -3.63 -1.41
N GLY A 152 -9.38 -2.74 -1.63
CA GLY A 152 -9.69 -1.62 -0.76
C GLY A 152 -11.15 -1.55 -0.33
N LYS A 153 -11.37 -1.01 0.86
CA LYS A 153 -12.70 -0.52 1.28
C LYS A 153 -12.93 0.94 0.87
N ALA A 154 -11.85 1.67 0.62
CA ALA A 154 -11.87 3.07 0.22
C ALA A 154 -10.63 3.40 -0.63
N VAL A 155 -10.86 4.03 -1.78
CA VAL A 155 -9.83 4.55 -2.67
C VAL A 155 -10.08 6.04 -2.81
N ILE A 156 -9.16 6.87 -2.30
CA ILE A 156 -9.38 8.31 -2.15
C ILE A 156 -8.35 9.07 -2.98
N HIS A 157 -8.82 9.92 -3.90
CA HIS A 157 -7.94 10.85 -4.61
C HIS A 157 -7.53 12.00 -3.67
N ALA A 158 -6.26 12.03 -3.29
CA ALA A 158 -5.69 12.97 -2.35
C ALA A 158 -5.20 14.27 -3.01
N GLY A 159 -5.05 14.28 -4.33
CA GLY A 159 -4.53 15.41 -5.11
C GLY A 159 -3.49 14.96 -6.13
N ASP A 160 -2.60 15.87 -6.53
CA ASP A 160 -1.54 15.61 -7.51
C ASP A 160 -0.45 14.66 -6.98
N ALA A 161 0.54 14.33 -7.83
CA ALA A 161 1.64 13.44 -7.47
C ALA A 161 2.33 13.83 -6.14
N GLY A 162 2.52 12.85 -5.27
CA GLY A 162 3.04 12.98 -3.91
C GLY A 162 2.00 13.34 -2.85
N ALA A 163 0.75 13.66 -3.23
CA ALA A 163 -0.31 13.94 -2.27
C ALA A 163 -0.72 12.69 -1.48
N GLY A 164 -0.63 11.50 -2.07
CA GLY A 164 -0.86 10.23 -1.39
C GLY A 164 0.14 10.01 -0.25
N GLN A 165 1.44 10.16 -0.53
CA GLN A 165 2.49 10.09 0.49
C GLN A 165 2.34 11.19 1.55
N THR A 166 1.92 12.40 1.15
CA THR A 166 1.66 13.49 2.09
C THR A 166 0.52 13.14 3.05
N ALA A 167 -0.59 12.63 2.54
CA ALA A 167 -1.70 12.15 3.36
C ALA A 167 -1.24 11.02 4.29
N LYS A 168 -0.46 10.07 3.76
CA LYS A 168 0.05 8.92 4.51
C LYS A 168 0.95 9.32 5.67
N ILE A 169 1.90 10.23 5.46
CA ILE A 169 2.82 10.65 6.52
C ILE A 169 2.09 11.44 7.61
N CYS A 170 1.13 12.29 7.25
CA CYS A 170 0.26 12.97 8.22
C CYS A 170 -0.58 11.97 9.04
N ASN A 171 -1.19 10.98 8.38
CA ASN A 171 -1.94 9.92 9.05
C ASN A 171 -1.05 9.12 10.02
N ASN A 172 0.15 8.73 9.59
CA ASN A 172 1.07 7.97 10.43
C ASN A 172 1.62 8.81 11.59
N MET A 173 1.79 10.12 11.43
CA MET A 173 2.15 11.02 12.54
C MET A 173 1.05 11.07 13.60
N LEU A 174 -0.22 11.21 13.19
CA LEU A 174 -1.36 11.15 14.11
C LEU A 174 -1.40 9.80 14.85
N LEU A 175 -1.18 8.70 14.13
CA LEU A 175 -1.09 7.36 14.72
C LEU A 175 0.04 7.27 15.76
N ALA A 176 1.25 7.76 15.44
CA ALA A 176 2.38 7.70 16.36
C ALA A 176 2.12 8.49 17.66
N VAL A 177 1.62 9.72 17.54
CA VAL A 177 1.32 10.57 18.72
C VAL A 177 0.25 9.93 19.60
N THR A 178 -0.84 9.46 19.00
CA THR A 178 -1.93 8.82 19.73
C THR A 178 -1.54 7.49 20.35
N MET A 179 -0.66 6.72 19.71
CA MET A 179 -0.15 5.46 20.23
C MET A 179 0.75 5.67 21.46
N ILE A 180 1.64 6.66 21.42
CA ILE A 180 2.47 7.04 22.58
C ILE A 180 1.56 7.47 23.74
N GLY A 181 0.62 8.39 23.49
CA GLY A 181 -0.31 8.86 24.51
C GLY A 181 -1.17 7.74 25.11
N THR A 182 -1.62 6.80 24.27
CA THR A 182 -2.39 5.62 24.72
C THR A 182 -1.55 4.73 25.65
N GLY A 183 -0.31 4.43 25.26
CA GLY A 183 0.60 3.61 26.07
C GLY A 183 0.94 4.26 27.42
N GLU A 184 1.21 5.57 27.42
CA GLU A 184 1.47 6.33 28.65
C GLU A 184 0.24 6.40 29.56
N ALA A 185 -0.95 6.64 29.01
CA ALA A 185 -2.20 6.69 29.77
C ALA A 185 -2.54 5.33 30.40
N LEU A 186 -2.41 4.23 29.65
CA LEU A 186 -2.58 2.87 30.17
C LEU A 186 -1.61 2.58 31.31
N LYS A 187 -0.33 2.99 31.16
CA LYS A 187 0.67 2.77 32.21
C LYS A 187 0.44 3.68 33.43
N MET A 188 -0.09 4.88 33.22
CA MET A 188 -0.47 5.78 34.29
C MET A 188 -1.66 5.23 35.09
N ALA A 189 -2.68 4.69 34.41
CA ALA A 189 -3.82 4.02 35.05
C ALA A 189 -3.37 2.88 35.97
N ASP A 190 -2.51 1.99 35.47
CA ASP A 190 -1.91 0.89 36.23
C ASP A 190 -1.17 1.40 37.49
N LYS A 191 -0.31 2.41 37.34
CA LYS A 191 0.43 3.01 38.47
C LYS A 191 -0.46 3.68 39.51
N LEU A 192 -1.63 4.19 39.11
CA LEU A 192 -2.60 4.81 40.00
C LEU A 192 -3.60 3.79 40.59
N GLY A 193 -3.42 2.49 40.30
CA GLY A 193 -4.22 1.40 40.87
C GLY A 193 -5.50 1.07 40.09
N LEU A 194 -5.64 1.55 38.85
CA LEU A 194 -6.73 1.19 37.96
C LEU A 194 -6.30 0.06 37.01
N ASP A 195 -7.12 -0.99 36.93
CA ASP A 195 -6.95 -2.06 35.94
C ASP A 195 -6.93 -1.49 34.51
N PRO A 196 -5.87 -1.73 33.71
CA PRO A 196 -5.82 -1.30 32.31
C PRO A 196 -7.03 -1.73 31.47
N GLN A 197 -7.61 -2.90 31.75
CA GLN A 197 -8.81 -3.37 31.05
C GLN A 197 -10.02 -2.49 31.38
N LYS A 198 -10.17 -2.09 32.65
CA LYS A 198 -11.23 -1.15 33.07
C LYS A 198 -11.01 0.25 32.51
N PHE A 199 -9.75 0.70 32.43
CA PHE A 199 -9.44 1.95 31.77
C PHE A 199 -9.81 1.92 30.28
N TYR A 200 -9.52 0.82 29.58
CA TYR A 200 -9.96 0.61 28.19
C TYR A 200 -11.48 0.68 28.06
N GLU A 201 -12.24 -0.04 28.90
CA GLU A 201 -13.71 -0.03 28.89
C GLU A 201 -14.27 1.40 29.03
N ILE A 202 -13.67 2.23 29.89
CA ILE A 202 -14.09 3.62 30.11
C ILE A 202 -13.68 4.52 28.94
N SER A 203 -12.41 4.47 28.55
CA SER A 203 -11.82 5.40 27.58
C SER A 203 -12.34 5.13 26.15
N SER A 204 -12.62 3.87 25.81
CA SER A 204 -13.24 3.47 24.53
C SER A 204 -14.70 3.96 24.36
N GLN A 205 -15.34 4.43 25.44
CA GLN A 205 -16.68 5.03 25.41
C GLN A 205 -16.67 6.54 25.74
N SER A 206 -15.47 7.13 25.86
CA SER A 206 -15.27 8.51 26.30
C SER A 206 -14.45 9.30 25.27
N THR A 207 -14.13 10.56 25.57
CA THR A 207 -13.36 11.44 24.67
C THR A 207 -11.89 11.01 24.48
N GLY A 208 -11.42 9.97 25.18
CA GLY A 208 -10.13 9.33 24.95
C GLY A 208 -10.13 8.30 23.81
N TYR A 209 -11.28 8.12 23.13
CA TYR A 209 -11.44 7.21 22.00
C TYR A 209 -10.38 7.49 20.91
N CYS A 210 -9.62 6.47 20.54
CA CYS A 210 -8.68 6.54 19.42
C CYS A 210 -8.36 5.14 18.87
N TRP A 211 -7.90 5.07 17.63
CA TRP A 211 -7.61 3.80 16.94
C TRP A 211 -6.58 2.93 17.69
N PRO A 212 -5.45 3.45 18.23
CA PRO A 212 -4.51 2.64 19.00
C PRO A 212 -5.10 2.00 20.26
N LEU A 213 -6.15 2.57 20.84
CA LEU A 213 -6.81 2.02 22.01
C LEU A 213 -7.82 0.92 21.62
N ASN A 214 -8.54 1.12 20.52
CA ASN A 214 -9.75 0.35 20.21
C ASN A 214 -9.57 -0.74 19.16
N ASP A 215 -8.63 -0.54 18.22
CA ASP A 215 -8.47 -1.38 17.04
C ASP A 215 -7.06 -1.97 16.92
N TYR A 216 -6.11 -1.51 17.74
CA TYR A 216 -4.74 -2.01 17.79
C TYR A 216 -4.60 -3.08 18.88
N THR A 217 -5.22 -4.23 18.66
CA THR A 217 -5.19 -5.40 19.56
C THR A 217 -4.81 -6.66 18.80
#